data_AF-A0A915B1Y1-F1
#
_entry.id   AF-A0A915B1Y1-F1
#
_cell.length_a   1.000
_cell.length_b   1.000
_cell.length_c   1.000
_cell.angle_alpha   90.00
_cell.angle_beta   90.00
_cell.angle_gamma   90.00
#
_symmetry.space_group_name_H-M   'P 1'
#
loop_
_entity.id
_entity.type
_entity.pdbx_description
1 polymer ?
#
loop_
_entity_poly.entity_id
_entity_poly.type
_entity_poly.pdbx_seq_one_letter_code
_entity_poly.pdbx_strand_id
1 'polypeptide(L)'
;MGTGAGGESVPKMLQSIPNFRILIYNGDLDTVCDFLGDAWHVSALAKQLHMQSTNRVQWSFRNQLAGFVQRYYNNRTAIDVLTVKVGSRKSFEEEKIDEAREYLNFIAF
;
A
#
# COMPACT_ATOMS: atom_id res chain seq x y z
N MET A 1 -31.10 18.89 21.70
CA MET A 1 -31.35 17.50 21.27
C MET A 1 -30.07 16.96 20.65
N GLY A 2 -29.70 15.74 21.03
CA GLY A 2 -28.33 15.25 21.09
C GLY A 2 -27.61 15.04 19.76
N THR A 3 -26.29 15.12 19.87
CA THR A 3 -25.25 14.90 18.87
C THR A 3 -24.98 13.42 18.61
N GLY A 4 -24.73 13.06 17.35
CA GLY A 4 -23.70 12.09 16.95
C GLY A 4 -24.08 10.60 16.84
N ALA A 5 -23.84 10.01 15.67
CA ALA A 5 -23.24 8.67 15.49
C ALA A 5 -23.04 8.39 14.00
N GLY A 6 -21.85 7.88 13.64
CA GLY A 6 -21.61 7.28 12.31
C GLY A 6 -20.26 7.57 11.65
N GLY A 7 -19.26 8.06 12.39
CA GLY A 7 -17.88 8.09 11.90
C GLY A 7 -17.13 6.88 12.44
N GLU A 8 -16.89 5.86 11.60
CA GLU A 8 -16.00 4.76 11.97
C GLU A 8 -14.66 5.32 12.42
N SER A 9 -14.27 4.94 13.63
CA SER A 9 -13.04 5.39 14.25
C SER A 9 -11.86 4.88 13.42
N VAL A 10 -11.16 5.81 12.75
CA VAL A 10 -9.80 5.59 12.29
C VAL A 10 -9.03 4.86 13.40
N PRO A 11 -8.32 3.76 13.10
CA PRO A 11 -7.51 3.08 14.09
C PRO A 11 -6.59 4.10 14.77
N LYS A 12 -6.80 4.35 16.07
CA LYS A 12 -6.09 5.40 16.84
C LYS A 12 -4.57 5.29 16.71
N MET A 13 -4.06 4.10 16.42
CA MET A 13 -2.65 3.80 16.17
C MET A 13 -2.06 4.59 14.99
N LEU A 14 -2.85 4.85 13.94
CA LEU A 14 -2.39 5.59 12.75
C LEU A 14 -2.30 7.09 12.99
N GLN A 15 -2.93 7.62 14.04
CA GLN A 15 -2.86 9.06 14.35
C GLN A 15 -1.76 9.38 15.36
N SER A 16 -1.27 8.40 16.11
CA SER A 16 -0.32 8.60 17.21
C SER A 16 1.15 8.53 16.80
N ILE A 17 1.46 8.05 15.59
CA ILE A 17 2.85 7.94 15.10
C ILE A 17 3.06 9.06 14.06
N PRO A 18 3.91 10.06 14.30
CA PRO A 18 4.31 10.99 13.25
C PRO A 18 5.33 10.31 12.31
N ASN A 19 5.17 10.51 11.00
CA ASN A 19 6.12 10.08 9.96
C ASN A 19 6.27 8.55 9.78
N PHE A 20 5.18 7.79 9.86
CA PHE A 20 5.20 6.37 9.50
C PHE A 20 4.76 6.15 8.05
N ARG A 21 5.33 5.10 7.45
CA ARG A 21 4.96 4.61 6.13
C ARG A 21 4.48 3.17 6.21
N ILE A 22 3.37 2.89 5.54
CA ILE A 22 2.82 1.54 5.40
C ILE A 22 3.08 1.08 3.97
N LEU A 23 3.61 -0.13 3.81
CA LEU A 23 3.65 -0.85 2.54
C LEU A 23 2.64 -2.00 2.59
N ILE A 24 1.71 -2.00 1.64
CA ILE A 24 0.79 -3.12 1.42
C ILE A 24 1.20 -3.76 0.10
N TYR A 25 1.64 -5.01 0.11
CA TYR A 25 2.07 -5.73 -1.08
C TYR A 25 1.16 -6.93 -1.35
N ASN A 26 0.77 -7.11 -2.62
CA ASN A 26 -0.03 -8.24 -3.07
C ASN A 26 0.64 -8.89 -4.29
N GLY A 27 0.64 -10.23 -4.38
CA GLY A 27 1.07 -10.95 -5.58
C GLY A 27 0.01 -10.91 -6.67
N ASP A 28 0.41 -10.77 -7.93
CA ASP A 28 -0.49 -10.70 -9.09
C ASP A 28 -1.31 -11.98 -9.36
N LEU A 29 -0.94 -13.12 -8.77
CA LEU A 29 -1.63 -14.42 -8.87
C LEU A 29 -2.47 -14.81 -7.64
N ASP A 30 -2.54 -13.95 -6.62
CA ASP A 30 -3.32 -14.20 -5.41
C ASP A 30 -4.81 -13.95 -5.72
N THR A 31 -5.44 -14.95 -6.35
CA THR A 31 -6.85 -14.94 -6.80
C THR A 31 -7.84 -15.28 -5.69
N VAL A 32 -7.39 -15.37 -4.44
CA VAL A 32 -8.29 -15.40 -3.28
C VAL A 32 -8.69 -13.96 -2.93
N CYS A 33 -9.37 -13.32 -3.88
CA CYS A 33 -10.28 -12.19 -3.69
C CYS A 33 -9.90 -11.16 -2.61
N ASP A 34 -8.80 -10.40 -2.73
CA ASP A 34 -8.61 -9.20 -1.89
C ASP A 34 -7.69 -8.08 -2.44
N PHE A 35 -7.07 -8.19 -3.63
CA PHE A 35 -6.29 -7.05 -4.15
C PHE A 35 -7.17 -5.80 -4.43
N LEU A 36 -8.36 -6.02 -5.02
CA LEU A 36 -9.36 -4.96 -5.19
C LEU A 36 -9.94 -4.50 -3.85
N GLY A 37 -10.10 -5.43 -2.91
CA GLY A 37 -10.55 -5.17 -1.55
C GLY A 37 -9.60 -4.23 -0.82
N ASP A 38 -8.32 -4.58 -0.75
CA ASP A 38 -7.26 -3.77 -0.14
C ASP A 38 -7.12 -2.42 -0.82
N ALA A 39 -7.10 -2.36 -2.15
CA ALA A 39 -6.99 -1.10 -2.88
C ALA A 39 -8.20 -0.18 -2.60
N TRP A 40 -9.41 -0.74 -2.54
CA TRP A 40 -10.61 0.02 -2.18
C TRP A 40 -10.63 0.42 -0.70
N HIS A 41 -10.19 -0.45 0.21
CA HIS A 41 -10.12 -0.17 1.64
C HIS A 41 -9.10 0.93 1.94
N VAL A 42 -7.93 0.87 1.31
CA VAL A 42 -6.90 1.91 1.41
C VAL A 42 -7.38 3.21 0.80
N SER A 43 -8.09 3.17 -0.33
CA SER A 43 -8.70 4.36 -0.94
C SER A 43 -9.77 4.99 -0.04
N ALA A 44 -10.60 4.18 0.62
CA ALA A 44 -11.60 4.65 1.58
C ALA A 44 -10.94 5.27 2.83
N LEU A 45 -9.93 4.60 3.39
CA LEU A 45 -9.14 5.10 4.51
C LEU A 45 -8.42 6.41 4.16
N ALA A 46 -7.80 6.47 2.97
CA ALA A 46 -7.14 7.68 2.47
C ALA A 46 -8.11 8.87 2.37
N LYS A 47 -9.35 8.63 1.92
CA LYS A 47 -10.40 9.67 1.91
C LYS A 47 -10.78 10.12 3.32
N GLN A 48 -10.96 9.19 4.26
CA GLN A 48 -11.24 9.51 5.67
C GLN A 48 -10.09 10.28 6.33
N LEU A 49 -8.85 10.02 5.94
CA LEU A 49 -7.64 10.67 6.43
C LEU A 49 -7.23 11.93 5.64
N HIS A 50 -8.07 12.37 4.68
CA HIS A 50 -7.80 13.50 3.80
C HIS A 50 -6.43 13.45 3.11
N MET A 51 -6.05 12.25 2.64
CA MET A 51 -4.80 12.01 1.94
C MET A 51 -4.92 12.32 0.45
N GLN A 52 -3.85 12.83 -0.14
CA GLN A 52 -3.67 12.94 -1.59
C GLN A 52 -3.23 11.59 -2.16
N SER A 53 -3.49 11.34 -3.44
CA SER A 53 -3.08 10.13 -4.13
C SER A 53 -2.26 10.43 -5.39
N THR A 54 -1.25 9.61 -5.67
CA THR A 54 -0.54 9.66 -6.95
C THR A 54 -1.26 8.81 -8.01
N ASN A 55 -0.89 9.03 -9.27
CA ASN A 55 -1.19 8.06 -10.32
C ASN A 55 -0.51 6.73 -10.01
N ARG A 56 -1.15 5.63 -10.44
CA ARG A 56 -0.54 4.31 -10.40
C ARG A 56 0.58 4.24 -11.43
N VAL A 57 1.80 3.94 -10.99
CA VAL A 57 2.99 3.91 -11.85
C VAL A 57 3.69 2.56 -11.76
N GLN A 58 4.45 2.20 -12.80
CA GLN A 58 5.27 1.00 -12.78
C GLN A 58 6.45 1.15 -11.81
N TRP A 59 6.87 0.04 -11.22
CA TRP A 59 8.16 -0.05 -10.53
C TRP A 59 8.93 -1.26 -11.06
N SER A 60 10.26 -1.17 -10.95
CA SER A 60 11.17 -2.16 -11.50
C SER A 60 12.11 -2.69 -10.42
N PHE A 61 12.41 -3.98 -10.49
CA PHE A 61 13.42 -4.66 -9.68
C PHE A 61 14.45 -5.25 -10.64
N ARG A 62 15.74 -4.98 -10.41
CA ARG A 62 16.84 -5.48 -11.26
C ARG A 62 16.61 -5.26 -12.77
N ASN A 63 16.15 -4.06 -13.15
CA ASN A 63 15.81 -3.65 -14.52
C ASN A 63 14.67 -4.45 -15.18
N GLN A 64 13.85 -5.16 -14.40
CA GLN A 64 12.65 -5.84 -14.89
C GLN A 64 11.40 -5.22 -14.26
N LEU A 65 10.30 -5.21 -15.02
CA LEU A 65 9.00 -4.77 -14.51
C LEU A 65 8.59 -5.68 -13.35
N ALA A 66 8.62 -5.14 -12.14
CA ALA A 66 8.30 -5.83 -10.91
C ALA A 66 6.86 -5.56 -10.45
N GLY A 67 6.19 -4.57 -11.05
CA GLY A 67 4.75 -4.39 -10.94
C GLY A 67 4.34 -2.93 -10.92
N PHE A 68 3.40 -2.56 -10.05
CA PHE A 68 2.85 -1.21 -9.97
C PHE A 68 2.75 -0.73 -8.53
N VAL A 69 2.82 0.58 -8.34
CA VAL A 69 2.61 1.23 -7.06
C VAL A 69 1.65 2.40 -7.18
N GLN A 70 0.82 2.58 -6.16
CA GLN A 70 0.04 3.80 -5.94
C GLN A 70 0.27 4.30 -4.51
N ARG A 71 0.62 5.58 -4.39
CA ARG A 71 0.88 6.24 -3.11
C ARG A 71 -0.30 7.07 -2.66
N TYR A 72 -0.63 6.98 -1.38
CA TYR A 72 -1.51 7.88 -0.66
C TYR A 72 -0.72 8.60 0.43
N TYR A 73 -0.86 9.91 0.59
CA TYR A 73 -0.05 10.67 1.54
C TYR A 73 -0.74 11.93 2.09
N ASN A 74 -0.32 12.36 3.28
CA ASN A 74 -0.57 13.69 3.82
C ASN A 74 0.69 14.17 4.55
N ASN A 75 0.59 15.28 5.28
CA ASN A 75 1.75 15.88 5.98
C ASN A 75 2.32 15.02 7.13
N ARG A 76 1.69 13.88 7.48
CA ARG A 76 2.05 13.04 8.63
C ARG A 76 2.33 11.58 8.26
N THR A 77 1.70 11.08 7.21
CA THR A 77 1.62 9.65 6.91
C THR A 77 1.66 9.41 5.40
N ALA A 78 2.28 8.31 5.00
CA ALA A 78 2.19 7.78 3.63
C ALA A 78 1.83 6.29 3.63
N ILE A 79 1.06 5.86 2.64
CA ILE A 79 0.70 4.47 2.39
C ILE A 79 1.03 4.17 0.93
N ASP A 80 1.91 3.20 0.70
CA ASP A 80 2.24 2.70 -0.63
C ASP A 80 1.57 1.34 -0.84
N VAL A 81 0.72 1.24 -1.87
CA VAL A 81 0.07 0.00 -2.28
C VAL A 81 0.80 -0.56 -3.49
N LEU A 82 1.55 -1.64 -3.27
CA LEU A 82 2.44 -2.28 -4.22
C LEU A 82 1.81 -3.56 -4.77
N THR A 83 1.86 -3.76 -6.07
CA THR A 83 1.68 -5.09 -6.67
C THR A 83 3.02 -5.62 -7.09
N VAL A 84 3.30 -6.86 -6.70
CA VAL A 84 4.49 -7.60 -7.11
C VAL A 84 4.09 -8.59 -8.20
N LYS A 85 4.70 -8.47 -9.36
CA LYS A 85 4.50 -9.34 -10.51
C LYS A 85 5.20 -10.66 -10.26
N VAL A 86 4.49 -11.79 -10.35
CA VAL A 86 5.11 -13.11 -10.29
C VAL A 86 5.76 -13.41 -11.63
N GLY A 87 7.08 -13.55 -11.62
CA GLY A 87 7.84 -14.00 -12.79
C GLY A 87 7.50 -15.45 -13.17
N SER A 88 7.65 -15.79 -14.46
CA SER A 88 7.44 -17.15 -15.00
C SER A 88 8.40 -18.22 -14.47
N ARG A 89 9.33 -17.86 -13.57
CA ARG A 89 10.21 -18.81 -12.87
C ARG A 89 9.75 -18.89 -11.41
N LYS A 90 8.96 -19.93 -11.13
CA LYS A 90 8.71 -20.53 -9.81
C LYS A 90 8.76 -19.55 -8.62
N SER A 91 7.58 -19.04 -8.29
CA SER A 91 7.18 -18.46 -7.01
C SER A 91 7.90 -19.07 -5.80
N PHE A 92 8.89 -18.37 -5.27
CA PHE A 92 9.22 -18.42 -3.85
C PHE A 92 8.69 -17.13 -3.21
N GLU A 93 7.92 -17.26 -2.14
CA GLU A 93 7.49 -16.12 -1.33
C GLU A 93 8.69 -15.27 -0.85
N GLU A 94 9.87 -15.90 -0.69
CA GLU A 94 11.13 -15.23 -0.33
C GLU A 94 11.59 -14.20 -1.38
N GLU A 95 11.46 -14.49 -2.68
CA GLU A 95 11.85 -13.52 -3.72
C GLU A 95 10.91 -12.30 -3.71
N LYS A 96 9.60 -12.52 -3.52
CA LYS A 96 8.63 -11.43 -3.35
C LYS A 96 8.96 -10.56 -2.13
N ILE A 97 9.37 -11.18 -1.03
CA ILE A 97 9.78 -10.46 0.19
C ILE A 97 11.02 -9.61 -0.09
N ASP A 98 12.00 -10.12 -0.84
CA ASP A 98 13.21 -9.38 -1.18
C ASP A 98 12.93 -8.21 -2.13
N GLU A 99 12.04 -8.38 -3.11
CA GLU A 99 11.63 -7.27 -3.98
C GLU A 99 10.88 -6.17 -3.20
N ALA A 100 9.95 -6.55 -2.32
CA ALA A 100 9.24 -5.61 -1.46
C ALA A 100 10.19 -4.91 -0.47
N ARG A 101 11.20 -5.61 0.05
CA ARG A 101 12.25 -5.03 0.90
C ARG A 101 13.12 -4.05 0.13
N GLU A 102 13.52 -4.36 -1.09
CA GLU A 102 14.30 -3.43 -1.90
C GLU A 102 13.48 -2.17 -2.23
N TYR A 103 12.19 -2.32 -2.51
CA TYR A 103 11.28 -1.19 -2.64
C TYR A 103 11.22 -0.35 -1.36
N LEU A 104 11.07 -0.97 -0.18
CA LEU A 104 11.12 -0.26 1.12
C LEU A 104 12.43 0.51 1.30
N ASN A 105 13.57 -0.11 1.00
CA ASN A 105 14.89 0.53 1.12
C ASN A 105 15.03 1.73 0.18
N PHE A 106 14.49 1.64 -1.04
CA PHE A 106 14.52 2.73 -2.00
C PHE A 106 13.74 3.96 -1.52
N ILE A 107 12.61 3.74 -0.84
CA ILE A 107 11.74 4.83 -0.42
C ILE A 107 12.07 5.37 0.98
N ALA A 108 12.85 4.66 1.80
CA ALA A 108 13.08 4.97 3.22
C ALA A 108 14.04 6.14 3.52
N PHE A 109 14.31 7.02 2.55
CA PHE A 109 15.12 8.23 2.73
C PHE A 109 14.32 9.50 2.41
#